data_AF-A0A370DQQ5-F1
#
_entry.id   AF-A0A370DQQ5-F1
#
_cell.length_a   1.000
_cell.length_b   1.000
_cell.length_c   1.000
_cell.angle_alpha   90.00
_cell.angle_beta   90.00
_cell.angle_gamma   90.00
#
_symmetry.space_group_name_H-M   'P 1'
#
loop_
_entity.id
_entity.type
_entity.pdbx_description
1 polymer ?
#
loop_
_entity_poly.entity_id
_entity_poly.type
_entity_poly.pdbx_seq_one_letter_code
_entity_poly.pdbx_strand_id
1 'polypeptide(L)'
;MAPNQNPEQIARDNIDDLLKASGWSVQDKKKIDFSDGKGQAVREYQTDVGPADYVLFVDKKAVGVIEAKRESKGENITTIEDQTEGYANSKLKWVSNNEPLPYLYESTGVITRFTDGRDPKPRSREV
;
A
#
# COMPACT_ATOMS: atom_id res chain seq x y z
N MET A 1 -9.61 15.73 -16.53
CA MET A 1 -8.31 15.57 -15.84
C MET A 1 -7.80 16.94 -15.47
N ALA A 2 -7.36 17.15 -14.22
CA ALA A 2 -6.80 18.43 -13.81
C ALA A 2 -5.47 18.71 -14.54
N PRO A 3 -5.16 19.97 -14.91
CA PRO A 3 -4.11 20.28 -15.90
C PRO A 3 -2.65 20.02 -15.47
N ASN A 4 -2.37 19.37 -14.34
CA ASN A 4 -1.00 19.14 -13.83
C ASN A 4 -0.87 17.81 -13.05
N GLN A 5 -1.59 16.76 -13.46
CA GLN A 5 -1.49 15.45 -12.83
C GLN A 5 -0.66 14.49 -13.67
N ASN A 6 0.36 13.90 -13.06
CA ASN A 6 1.06 12.77 -13.65
C ASN A 6 0.27 11.45 -13.43
N PRO A 7 0.56 10.38 -14.19
CA PRO A 7 -0.15 9.11 -14.05
C PRO A 7 -0.12 8.52 -12.64
N GLU A 8 0.98 8.68 -11.90
CA GLU A 8 1.09 8.26 -10.50
C GLU A 8 0.15 9.03 -9.56
N GLN A 9 -0.08 10.32 -9.81
CA GLN A 9 -1.02 11.14 -9.03
C GLN A 9 -2.46 10.73 -9.30
N ILE A 10 -2.82 10.44 -10.56
CA ILE A 10 -4.14 9.92 -10.91
C ILE A 10 -4.38 8.58 -10.20
N ALA A 11 -3.39 7.69 -10.21
CA ALA A 11 -3.47 6.42 -9.49
C ALA A 11 -3.68 6.63 -7.99
N ARG A 12 -2.95 7.56 -7.35
CA ARG A 12 -3.12 7.87 -5.93
C ARG A 12 -4.49 8.46 -5.61
N ASP A 13 -5.03 9.34 -6.46
CA ASP A 13 -6.39 9.88 -6.27
C ASP A 13 -7.43 8.74 -6.29
N ASN A 14 -7.32 7.82 -7.24
CA ASN A 14 -8.21 6.66 -7.31
C ASN A 14 -8.03 5.75 -6.07
N ILE A 15 -6.79 5.51 -5.64
CA ILE A 15 -6.50 4.72 -4.42
C ILE A 15 -7.11 5.38 -3.19
N ASP A 16 -7.00 6.71 -3.06
CA ASP A 16 -7.59 7.45 -1.95
C ASP A 16 -9.11 7.27 -1.91
N ASP A 17 -9.77 7.29 -3.06
CA ASP A 17 -11.22 7.13 -3.14
C ASP A 17 -11.65 5.69 -2.85
N LEU A 18 -10.89 4.68 -3.30
CA LEU A 18 -11.10 3.28 -2.93
C LEU A 18 -10.91 3.04 -1.42
N LEU A 19 -9.88 3.65 -0.83
CA LEU A 19 -9.62 3.57 0.61
C LEU A 19 -10.76 4.18 1.42
N LYS A 20 -11.21 5.39 1.07
CA LYS A 20 -12.36 6.04 1.72
C LYS A 20 -13.64 5.21 1.57
N ALA A 21 -13.90 4.68 0.37
CA ALA A 21 -15.06 3.83 0.10
C ALA A 21 -15.00 2.52 0.91
N SER A 22 -13.80 2.05 1.22
CA SER A 22 -13.55 0.87 2.07
C SER A 22 -13.53 1.19 3.57
N GLY A 23 -13.84 2.44 3.96
CA GLY A 23 -13.95 2.87 5.35
C GLY A 23 -12.65 3.29 6.03
N TRP A 24 -11.56 3.48 5.27
CA TRP A 24 -10.31 4.05 5.79
C TRP A 24 -10.40 5.57 5.86
N SER A 25 -9.92 6.16 6.97
CA SER A 25 -9.60 7.58 6.97
C SER A 25 -8.22 7.77 6.33
N VAL A 26 -8.20 8.55 5.24
CA VAL A 26 -6.99 8.80 4.45
C VAL A 26 -6.36 10.11 4.89
N GLN A 27 -5.10 10.05 5.32
CA GLN A 27 -4.44 11.16 6.01
C GLN A 27 -3.08 11.52 5.41
N ASP A 28 -2.71 12.80 5.55
CA ASP A 28 -1.36 13.27 5.24
C ASP A 28 -0.42 13.03 6.42
N LYS A 29 0.81 12.59 6.17
CA LYS A 29 1.82 12.34 7.22
C LYS A 29 2.07 13.52 8.17
N LYS A 30 1.82 14.77 7.73
CA LYS A 30 2.02 15.98 8.54
C LYS A 30 0.87 16.25 9.50
N LYS A 31 -0.27 15.58 9.33
CA LYS A 31 -1.51 15.83 10.09
C LYS A 31 -2.21 14.51 10.40
N ILE A 32 -1.51 13.63 11.12
CA ILE A 32 -2.08 12.35 11.53
C ILE A 32 -2.95 12.53 12.77
N ASP A 33 -4.22 12.18 12.65
CA ASP A 33 -5.20 12.04 13.73
C ASP A 33 -5.63 10.56 13.85
N PHE A 34 -5.01 9.85 14.80
CA PHE A 34 -5.36 8.46 15.08
C PHE A 34 -6.72 8.27 15.76
N SER A 35 -7.47 9.34 16.04
CA SER A 35 -8.84 9.26 16.56
C SER A 35 -9.92 9.26 15.48
N ASP A 36 -9.55 9.56 14.22
CA ASP A 36 -10.48 9.64 13.09
C ASP A 36 -10.88 8.25 12.55
N GLY A 37 -11.57 7.46 13.37
CA GLY A 37 -12.01 6.11 13.03
C GLY A 37 -11.01 5.00 13.40
N LYS A 38 -11.38 3.76 13.08
CA LYS A 38 -10.61 2.56 13.47
C LYS A 38 -9.41 2.28 12.55
N GLY A 39 -9.55 2.59 11.26
CA GLY A 39 -8.55 2.33 10.22
C GLY A 39 -8.02 3.63 9.63
N GLN A 40 -6.70 3.79 9.63
CA GLN A 40 -5.99 4.96 9.08
C GLN A 40 -5.08 4.55 7.93
N ALA A 41 -5.20 5.23 6.79
CA ALA A 41 -4.29 5.10 5.67
C ALA A 41 -3.47 6.39 5.55
N VAL A 42 -2.21 6.35 5.98
CA VAL A 42 -1.35 7.54 6.02
C VAL A 42 -0.45 7.56 4.79
N ARG A 43 -0.56 8.62 3.99
CA ARG A 43 0.22 8.84 2.77
C ARG A 43 1.68 9.18 3.05
N GLU A 44 2.58 8.74 2.17
CA GLU A 44 4.01 9.07 2.14
C GLU A 44 4.73 8.86 3.50
N TYR A 45 4.32 7.85 4.26
CA TYR A 45 4.81 7.62 5.61
C TYR A 45 6.28 7.16 5.58
N GLN A 46 7.12 7.76 6.42
CA GLN A 46 8.56 7.48 6.44
C GLN A 46 8.85 6.11 7.05
N THR A 47 9.69 5.32 6.36
CA THR A 47 10.19 4.02 6.83
C THR A 47 11.72 3.98 6.82
N ASP A 48 12.31 2.93 7.38
CA ASP A 48 13.76 2.72 7.43
C ASP A 48 14.41 2.51 6.05
N VAL A 49 13.61 2.18 5.04
CA VAL A 49 14.06 1.92 3.66
C VAL A 49 13.59 2.99 2.67
N GLY A 50 12.90 4.03 3.15
CA GLY A 50 12.34 5.11 2.32
C GLY A 50 10.85 5.36 2.63
N PRO A 51 10.23 6.39 2.05
CA PRO A 51 8.80 6.61 2.23
C PRO A 51 8.00 5.52 1.51
N ALA A 52 7.01 4.95 2.21
CA ALA A 52 5.98 4.11 1.60
C ALA A 52 4.86 5.01 1.07
N ASP A 53 4.19 4.64 -0.03
CA ASP A 53 3.07 5.43 -0.57
C ASP A 53 1.93 5.54 0.44
N TYR A 54 1.56 4.42 1.07
CA TYR A 54 0.63 4.39 2.20
C TYR A 54 1.08 3.39 3.27
N VAL A 55 0.90 3.76 4.54
CA VAL A 55 0.93 2.81 5.67
C VAL A 55 -0.45 2.73 6.28
N LEU A 56 -0.93 1.50 6.46
CA LEU A 56 -2.23 1.17 7.04
C LEU A 56 -2.07 0.92 8.54
N PHE A 57 -2.89 1.58 9.34
CA PHE A 57 -2.95 1.40 10.78
C PHE A 57 -4.37 0.98 11.20
N VAL A 58 -4.49 -0.02 12.08
CA VAL A 58 -5.72 -0.21 12.86
C VAL A 58 -5.39 -0.23 14.33
N ASP A 59 -6.24 0.42 15.14
CA ASP A 59 -5.99 0.63 16.57
C ASP A 59 -4.59 1.17 16.85
N LYS A 60 -4.14 2.12 16.02
CA LYS A 60 -2.83 2.80 16.09
C LYS A 60 -1.62 1.88 15.86
N LYS A 61 -1.84 0.66 15.41
CA LYS A 61 -0.79 -0.29 15.04
C LYS A 61 -0.69 -0.40 13.54
N ALA A 62 0.51 -0.28 13.00
CA ALA A 62 0.75 -0.52 11.58
C ALA A 62 0.45 -1.99 11.27
N VAL A 63 -0.37 -2.24 10.24
CA VAL A 63 -0.79 -3.58 9.81
C VAL A 63 -0.45 -3.87 8.36
N GLY A 64 -0.18 -2.85 7.54
CA GLY A 64 0.08 -3.05 6.13
C GLY A 64 0.61 -1.83 5.41
N VAL A 65 0.98 -2.03 4.15
CA VAL A 65 1.43 -0.98 3.23
C VAL A 65 0.72 -1.11 1.90
N ILE A 66 0.59 0.02 1.20
CA ILE A 66 0.16 0.06 -0.19
C ILE A 66 1.24 0.77 -0.99
N GLU A 67 1.70 0.13 -2.06
CA GLU A 67 2.59 0.70 -3.06
C GLU A 67 1.78 1.11 -4.29
N ALA A 68 1.77 2.41 -4.60
CA ALA A 68 1.05 2.93 -5.75
C ALA A 68 1.90 2.77 -7.02
N LYS A 69 1.27 2.27 -8.09
CA LYS A 69 1.89 2.10 -9.41
C LYS A 69 1.10 2.87 -10.46
N ARG A 70 1.75 3.23 -11.57
CA ARG A 70 1.07 3.82 -12.73
C ARG A 70 0.11 2.82 -13.34
N GLU A 71 -1.02 3.29 -13.87
CA GLU A 71 -2.02 2.45 -14.54
C GLU A 71 -1.45 1.55 -15.64
N SER A 72 -0.51 2.07 -16.46
CA SER A 72 0.14 1.29 -17.52
C SER A 72 0.97 0.10 -17.05
N LYS A 73 1.24 -0.01 -15.74
CA LYS A 73 1.84 -1.21 -15.14
C LYS A 73 0.80 -2.29 -14.78
N GLY A 74 -0.49 -2.08 -15.01
CA GLY A 74 -1.55 -3.05 -14.69
C GLY A 74 -1.31 -4.44 -15.31
N GLU A 75 -0.89 -4.51 -16.58
CA GLU A 75 -0.56 -5.79 -17.26
C GLU A 75 0.78 -6.38 -16.81
N ASN A 76 1.66 -5.57 -16.19
CA ASN A 76 2.98 -5.98 -15.71
C ASN A 76 3.10 -6.01 -14.18
N ILE A 77 1.96 -5.92 -13.48
CA ILE A 77 1.94 -6.03 -12.02
C ILE A 77 2.30 -7.45 -11.60
N THR A 78 2.06 -8.43 -12.48
CA THR A 78 2.44 -9.85 -12.32
C THR A 78 3.71 -10.22 -13.06
N THR A 79 4.16 -9.56 -14.13
CA THR A 79 5.38 -9.97 -14.89
C THR A 79 6.70 -9.76 -14.11
N ILE A 80 6.61 -9.28 -12.87
CA ILE A 80 7.69 -9.34 -11.87
C ILE A 80 7.68 -10.71 -11.14
N GLU A 81 6.86 -11.67 -11.57
CA GLU A 81 6.72 -13.03 -11.00
C GLU A 81 7.98 -13.88 -11.15
N ASP A 82 8.75 -13.76 -12.23
CA ASP A 82 10.06 -14.44 -12.35
C ASP A 82 11.14 -13.88 -11.41
N GLN A 83 10.87 -12.76 -10.74
CA GLN A 83 11.67 -12.22 -9.64
C GLN A 83 11.02 -12.45 -8.25
N THR A 84 9.87 -13.14 -8.21
CA THR A 84 9.01 -13.25 -7.01
C THR A 84 9.37 -14.42 -6.10
N GLU A 85 10.19 -15.37 -6.56
CA GLU A 85 10.87 -16.31 -5.66
C GLU A 85 11.83 -15.56 -4.69
N GLY A 86 12.27 -14.35 -5.06
CA GLY A 86 13.04 -13.45 -4.19
C GLY A 86 12.20 -12.60 -3.24
N TYR A 87 10.95 -12.26 -3.57
CA TYR A 87 10.12 -11.32 -2.78
C TYR A 87 9.58 -11.93 -1.48
N ALA A 88 9.23 -13.22 -1.47
CA ALA A 88 8.83 -13.91 -0.24
C ALA A 88 9.96 -13.92 0.83
N ASN A 89 11.21 -13.86 0.38
CA ASN A 89 12.40 -13.85 1.25
C ASN A 89 12.98 -12.46 1.51
N SER A 90 12.59 -11.43 0.74
CA SER A 90 13.19 -10.11 0.81
C SER A 90 12.17 -9.04 1.20
N LYS A 91 12.33 -8.57 2.43
CA LYS A 91 11.95 -7.22 2.85
C LYS A 91 10.47 -6.95 3.05
N LEU A 92 9.96 -7.52 4.13
CA LEU A 92 8.97 -6.84 4.95
C LEU A 92 9.66 -5.80 5.88
N LYS A 93 10.50 -4.92 5.33
CA LYS A 93 11.35 -3.94 6.07
C LYS A 93 10.67 -2.58 6.33
N TRP A 94 9.37 -2.47 6.09
CA TRP A 94 8.71 -1.18 5.87
C TRP A 94 8.26 -0.46 7.15
N VAL A 95 8.47 -1.02 8.34
CA VAL A 95 8.27 -0.27 9.59
C VAL A 95 9.33 -0.73 10.59
N SER A 96 9.82 0.22 11.40
CA SER A 96 10.61 -0.04 12.60
C SER A 96 9.73 -0.70 13.67
N ASN A 97 9.28 -1.92 13.36
CA ASN A 97 8.48 -2.76 14.22
C ASN A 97 9.25 -4.08 14.37
N ASN A 98 9.15 -4.73 15.53
CA ASN A 98 9.88 -5.99 15.78
C ASN A 98 9.49 -7.11 14.79
N GLU A 99 8.33 -6.96 14.14
CA GLU A 99 7.82 -7.89 13.17
C GLU A 99 7.44 -7.19 11.86
N PRO A 100 7.60 -7.90 10.74
CA PRO A 100 7.18 -7.41 9.44
C PRO A 100 5.67 -7.12 9.34
N LEU A 101 5.29 -6.14 8.51
CA LEU A 101 3.88 -5.86 8.25
C LEU A 101 3.22 -6.99 7.45
N PRO A 102 2.11 -7.59 7.91
CA PRO A 102 1.52 -8.76 7.27
C PRO A 102 0.77 -8.46 5.98
N TYR A 103 0.21 -7.26 5.81
CA TYR A 103 -0.65 -6.94 4.68
C TYR A 103 0.05 -6.07 3.64
N LEU A 104 0.32 -6.64 2.47
CA LEU A 104 0.99 -5.94 1.37
C LEU A 104 0.03 -5.73 0.22
N TYR A 105 -0.07 -4.51 -0.27
CA TYR A 105 -0.85 -4.17 -1.44
C TYR A 105 -0.02 -3.46 -2.51
N GLU A 106 -0.33 -3.78 -3.75
CA GLU A 106 0.15 -3.06 -4.94
C GLU A 106 -1.07 -2.60 -5.71
N SER A 107 -1.20 -1.31 -5.95
CA SER A 107 -2.40 -0.78 -6.61
C SER A 107 -2.06 0.21 -7.71
N THR A 108 -2.77 0.10 -8.82
CA THR A 108 -2.78 1.12 -9.88
C THR A 108 -3.95 2.10 -9.74
N GLY A 109 -4.80 1.91 -8.73
CA GLY A 109 -6.11 2.57 -8.63
C GLY A 109 -7.20 1.93 -9.51
N VAL A 110 -6.83 1.00 -10.40
CA VAL A 110 -7.77 0.20 -11.20
C VAL A 110 -7.68 -1.27 -10.81
N ILE A 111 -6.46 -1.80 -10.68
CA ILE A 111 -6.17 -3.15 -10.21
C ILE A 111 -5.47 -3.02 -8.86
N THR A 112 -5.93 -3.81 -7.88
CA THR A 112 -5.27 -3.93 -6.58
C THR A 112 -4.92 -5.38 -6.32
N ARG A 113 -3.64 -5.65 -6.08
CA ARG A 113 -3.17 -6.96 -5.66
C ARG A 113 -2.80 -6.94 -4.20
N PHE A 114 -3.05 -8.06 -3.53
CA PHE A 114 -2.85 -8.25 -2.11
C PHE A 114 -2.07 -9.53 -1.85
N THR A 115 -1.15 -9.47 -0.89
CA THR A 115 -0.45 -10.61 -0.31
C THR A 115 -0.54 -10.56 1.22
N ASP A 116 -0.96 -11.67 1.84
CA ASP A 116 -0.86 -11.86 3.29
C ASP A 116 0.46 -12.58 3.62
N GLY A 117 1.38 -11.88 4.27
CA GLY A 117 2.68 -12.42 4.67
C GLY A 117 2.61 -13.50 5.77
N ARG A 118 1.43 -13.71 6.38
CA ARG A 118 1.22 -14.76 7.39
C ARG A 118 0.79 -16.09 6.77
N ASP A 119 0.42 -16.09 5.49
CA ASP A 119 0.08 -17.32 4.79
C ASP A 119 1.32 -18.25 4.77
N PRO A 120 1.16 -19.58 4.97
CA PRO A 120 2.28 -20.52 4.88
C PRO A 120 3.01 -20.49 3.53
N LYS A 121 2.31 -20.03 2.48
CA LYS A 121 2.83 -19.79 1.13
C LYS A 121 2.22 -18.48 0.63
N PRO A 122 2.78 -17.31 0.99
CA PRO A 122 2.24 -16.01 0.58
C PRO A 122 2.14 -15.92 -0.94
N ARG A 123 1.00 -15.47 -1.44
CA ARG A 123 0.75 -15.29 -2.87
C ARG A 123 -0.02 -14.02 -3.14
N SER A 124 0.42 -13.31 -4.17
CA SER A 124 -0.25 -12.13 -4.68
C SER A 124 -1.53 -12.53 -5.42
N ARG A 125 -2.64 -11.86 -5.10
CA ARG A 125 -3.96 -12.06 -5.74
C ARG A 125 -4.72 -10.74 -5.84
N GLU A 126 -5.57 -10.61 -6.85
CA GLU A 126 -6.44 -9.45 -6.99
C GLU A 126 -7.55 -9.47 -5.91
N VAL A 127 -7.95 -8.28 -5.44
CA VAL A 127 -8.99 -8.08 -4.40
C VAL A 127 -9.94 -6.95 -4.76
#